data_AF-A0A2G8MSA3-F1
#
_entry.id   AF-A0A2G8MSA3-F1
#
_cell.length_a   1.000
_cell.length_b   1.000
_cell.length_c   1.000
_cell.angle_alpha   90.00
_cell.angle_beta   90.00
_cell.angle_gamma   90.00
#
_symmetry.space_group_name_H-M   'P 1'
#
loop_
_entity.id
_entity.type
_entity.pdbx_description
1 polymer ?
#
loop_
_entity_poly.entity_id
_entity_poly.type
_entity_poly.pdbx_seq_one_letter_code
_entity_poly.pdbx_strand_id
1 'polypeptide(L)'
;MTIDIFRKDLIVEVLHMGEGDETFITAISGRITVERLQEIEKQMADGEGFEKGAGSYVFDCAYFPGQYGEFGYCELPPCWELTPIGFVSLEQLALETAVEDDDD
;
A
#
# COMPACT_ATOMS: atom_id res chain seq x y z
N MET A 1 18.03 7.17 -21.46
CA MET A 1 16.57 7.29 -21.65
C MET A 1 15.94 6.46 -20.56
N THR A 2 15.70 7.06 -19.40
CA THR A 2 15.08 6.37 -18.26
C THR A 2 13.62 6.16 -18.65
N ILE A 3 13.21 4.91 -18.80
CA ILE A 3 11.80 4.61 -18.99
C ILE A 3 11.15 4.92 -17.64
N ASP A 4 10.37 6.00 -17.57
CA ASP A 4 9.44 6.23 -16.45
C ASP A 4 8.35 5.15 -16.53
N ILE A 5 8.66 3.96 -16.00
CA ILE A 5 7.76 2.81 -15.98
C ILE A 5 6.66 2.98 -14.90
N PHE A 6 6.84 3.94 -14.00
CA PHE A 6 5.94 4.27 -12.89
C PHE A 6 5.02 5.42 -13.32
N ARG A 7 4.19 5.15 -14.32
CA ARG A 7 3.04 6.02 -14.60
C ARG A 7 2.01 5.81 -13.49
N LYS A 8 1.26 6.88 -13.20
CA LYS A 8 -0.02 6.90 -12.45
C LYS A 8 -0.75 5.55 -12.55
N ASP A 9 -1.36 5.12 -11.45
CA ASP A 9 -2.16 3.89 -11.31
C ASP A 9 -1.41 2.68 -10.70
N LEU A 10 -0.50 2.89 -9.72
CA LEU A 10 -0.04 1.79 -8.86
C LEU A 10 -1.04 1.61 -7.72
N ILE A 11 -1.83 0.55 -7.79
CA ILE A 11 -2.75 0.17 -6.71
C ILE A 11 -2.13 -0.98 -5.93
N VAL A 12 -2.11 -0.87 -4.61
CA VAL A 12 -1.62 -1.91 -3.71
C VAL A 12 -2.74 -2.30 -2.76
N GLU A 13 -3.01 -3.60 -2.67
CA GLU A 13 -3.88 -4.17 -1.66
C GLU A 13 -3.04 -4.68 -0.49
N VAL A 14 -3.46 -4.35 0.73
CA VAL A 14 -2.75 -4.65 1.97
C VAL A 14 -3.69 -5.22 3.00
N LEU A 15 -3.39 -6.42 3.49
CA LEU A 15 -4.05 -7.02 4.62
C LEU A 15 -3.40 -6.55 5.92
N HIS A 16 -4.17 -5.83 6.73
CA HIS A 16 -3.78 -5.41 8.07
C HIS A 16 -4.54 -6.25 9.12
N MET A 17 -3.80 -7.01 9.92
CA MET A 17 -4.38 -7.97 10.89
C MET A 17 -4.77 -7.32 12.23
N GLY A 18 -4.27 -6.12 12.53
CA GLY A 18 -4.55 -5.41 13.77
C GLY A 18 -3.35 -4.64 14.30
N GLU A 19 -3.56 -3.84 15.34
CA GLU A 19 -2.50 -3.08 15.98
C GLU A 19 -1.44 -4.02 16.59
N GLY A 20 -0.19 -3.88 16.17
CA GLY A 20 0.92 -4.71 16.63
C GLY A 20 1.14 -6.00 15.81
N ASP A 21 0.27 -6.30 14.86
CA ASP A 21 0.45 -7.39 13.90
C ASP A 21 1.13 -6.90 12.60
N GLU A 22 1.75 -7.83 11.89
CA GLU A 22 2.38 -7.57 10.59
C GLU A 22 1.33 -7.32 9.50
N THR A 23 1.65 -6.43 8.57
CA THR A 23 0.82 -6.11 7.40
C THR A 23 1.38 -6.78 6.16
N PHE A 24 0.51 -7.31 5.31
CA PHE A 24 0.90 -8.09 4.14
C PHE A 24 0.37 -7.45 2.86
N ILE A 25 1.23 -7.23 1.87
CA ILE A 25 0.77 -6.87 0.52
C ILE A 25 0.20 -8.13 -0.14
N THR A 26 -1.09 -8.10 -0.48
CA THR A 26 -1.82 -9.25 -1.05
C THR A 26 -1.97 -9.16 -2.57
N ALA A 27 -2.09 -7.96 -3.11
CA ALA A 27 -2.23 -7.75 -4.54
C ALA A 27 -1.63 -6.42 -4.99
N ILE A 28 -1.23 -6.36 -6.27
CA ILE A 28 -0.68 -5.17 -6.91
C ILE A 28 -1.30 -5.05 -8.31
N SER A 29 -1.78 -3.85 -8.64
CA SER A 29 -2.12 -3.46 -10.00
C SER A 29 -1.14 -2.38 -10.46
N GLY A 30 -0.43 -2.64 -11.55
CA GLY A 30 0.60 -1.74 -12.08
C GLY A 30 1.96 -2.41 -12.22
N ARG A 31 2.98 -1.61 -12.54
CA ARG A 31 4.36 -2.08 -12.68
C ARG A 31 5.22 -1.49 -11.57
N ILE A 32 5.85 -2.34 -10.80
CA ILE A 32 6.78 -1.95 -9.75
C ILE A 32 7.93 -2.97 -9.64
N THR A 33 9.10 -2.52 -9.21
CA THR A 33 10.22 -3.43 -8.89
C THR A 33 10.05 -3.98 -7.48
N VAL A 34 10.62 -5.15 -7.21
CA VAL A 34 10.58 -5.75 -5.86
C VAL A 34 11.19 -4.82 -4.80
N GLU A 35 12.32 -4.17 -5.11
CA GLU A 35 12.95 -3.21 -4.21
C GLU A 35 12.01 -2.06 -3.82
N ARG A 36 11.29 -1.50 -4.79
CA ARG A 36 10.31 -0.43 -4.54
C ARG A 36 9.08 -0.93 -3.78
N LEU A 37 8.68 -2.19 -4.00
CA LEU A 37 7.61 -2.80 -3.22
C LEU A 37 7.99 -2.95 -1.73
N GLN A 38 9.25 -3.32 -1.46
CA GLN A 38 9.78 -3.42 -0.10
C GLN A 38 9.87 -2.05 0.60
N GLU A 39 10.08 -0.95 -0.14
CA GLU A 39 9.98 0.40 0.42
C GLU A 39 8.56 0.71 0.91
N ILE A 40 7.54 0.33 0.13
CA ILE A 40 6.12 0.48 0.50
C ILE A 40 5.80 -0.34 1.75
N GLU A 41 6.18 -1.63 1.76
CA GLU A 41 6.00 -2.54 2.88
C GLU A 41 6.65 -1.99 4.17
N LYS A 42 7.87 -1.48 4.06
CA LYS A 42 8.57 -0.87 5.19
C LYS A 42 7.86 0.39 5.71
N GLN A 43 7.31 1.22 4.83
CA GLN A 43 6.59 2.42 5.24
C GLN A 43 5.25 2.08 5.90
N MET A 44 4.59 1.00 5.46
CA MET A 44 3.35 0.51 6.07
C MET A 44 3.57 -0.12 7.45
N ALA A 45 4.77 -0.62 7.75
CA ALA A 45 5.10 -1.21 9.05
C ALA A 45 4.91 -0.25 10.23
N ASP A 46 4.96 1.07 9.99
CA ASP A 46 4.72 2.10 11.02
C ASP A 46 3.21 2.22 11.37
N GLY A 47 2.33 1.52 10.66
CA GLY A 47 0.89 1.47 10.94
C GLY A 47 0.11 2.71 10.51
N GLU A 48 0.78 3.69 9.90
CA GLU A 48 0.12 4.89 9.38
C GLU A 48 -0.77 4.55 8.18
N GLY A 49 -2.04 4.97 8.23
CA GLY A 49 -3.03 4.75 7.17
C GLY A 49 -4.07 3.66 7.43
N PHE A 50 -3.97 2.90 8.54
CA PHE A 50 -4.93 1.86 8.91
C PHE A 50 -6.01 2.33 9.91
N GLU A 51 -6.63 3.48 9.66
CA GLU A 51 -7.55 4.15 10.60
C GLU A 51 -8.85 3.38 10.87
N LYS A 52 -9.22 2.41 10.02
CA LYS A 52 -10.47 1.64 10.12
C LYS A 52 -10.30 0.32 10.87
N GLY A 53 -9.11 0.04 11.42
CA GLY A 53 -8.79 -1.21 12.11
C GLY A 53 -8.45 -2.34 11.14
N ALA A 54 -8.54 -3.58 11.62
CA ALA A 54 -8.12 -4.76 10.87
C ALA A 54 -9.00 -5.05 9.64
N GLY A 55 -8.36 -5.32 8.50
CA GLY A 55 -9.03 -5.58 7.22
C GLY A 55 -8.10 -5.48 6.02
N SER A 56 -8.66 -5.66 4.82
CA SER A 56 -7.99 -5.40 3.55
C SER A 56 -8.17 -3.94 3.16
N TYR A 57 -7.06 -3.25 2.89
CA TYR A 57 -7.02 -1.87 2.43
C TYR A 57 -6.54 -1.83 0.99
N VAL A 58 -7.11 -0.91 0.21
CA VAL A 58 -6.65 -0.61 -1.14
C VAL A 58 -6.08 0.79 -1.15
N PHE A 59 -4.81 0.92 -1.55
CA PHE A 59 -4.09 2.18 -1.65
C PHE A 59 -3.80 2.53 -3.10
N ASP A 60 -3.99 3.80 -3.46
CA ASP A 60 -3.35 4.43 -4.61
C ASP A 60 -1.99 4.96 -4.18
N CYS A 61 -0.94 4.43 -4.79
CA CYS A 61 0.44 4.66 -4.40
C CYS A 61 1.17 5.52 -5.43
N ALA A 62 1.75 6.63 -4.98
CA ALA A 62 2.59 7.50 -5.80
C ALA A 62 3.97 7.66 -5.16
N TYR A 63 5.02 7.69 -5.98
CA TYR A 63 6.37 7.97 -5.48
C TYR A 63 6.62 9.48 -5.50
N PHE A 64 6.80 10.07 -4.32
CA PHE A 64 7.26 11.44 -4.18
C PHE A 64 8.79 11.45 -4.19
N PRO A 65 9.45 12.05 -5.19
CA PRO A 65 10.91 12.01 -5.33
C PRO A 65 11.64 12.92 -4.33
N GLY A 66 10.94 13.53 -3.38
CA GLY A 66 11.48 14.53 -2.46
C GLY A 66 11.47 15.94 -3.06
N GLN A 67 11.62 16.93 -2.18
CA GLN A 67 11.80 18.33 -2.52
C GLN A 67 13.17 18.79 -2.06
N TYR A 68 13.91 19.43 -2.98
CA TYR A 68 15.26 19.90 -2.75
C TYR A 68 15.32 21.40 -3.06
N GLY A 69 15.81 22.18 -2.10
CA GLY A 69 15.91 23.63 -2.19
C GLY A 69 17.12 24.11 -2.98
N GLU A 70 17.32 25.42 -2.98
CA GLU A 70 18.53 26.04 -3.53
C GLU A 70 19.76 25.44 -2.82
N PHE A 71 20.82 25.13 -3.58
CA PHE A 71 22.02 24.41 -3.11
C PHE A 71 21.85 22.90 -2.86
N GLY A 72 20.72 22.30 -3.20
CA GLY A 72 20.52 20.85 -3.12
C GLY A 72 20.26 20.34 -1.70
N TYR A 73 19.90 21.23 -0.76
CA TYR A 73 19.44 20.83 0.56
C TYR A 73 18.10 20.10 0.45
N CYS A 74 18.01 18.94 1.10
CA CYS A 74 16.76 18.20 1.21
C CYS A 74 15.79 18.96 2.12
N GLU A 75 14.68 19.44 1.57
CA GLU A 75 13.60 20.10 2.30
C GLU A 75 12.52 19.10 2.71
N LEU A 76 12.16 18.18 1.80
CA LEU A 76 11.28 17.05 2.07
C LEU A 76 11.93 15.77 1.51
N PRO A 77 12.11 14.72 2.34
CA PRO A 77 12.71 13.48 1.86
C PRO A 77 11.78 12.76 0.87
N PRO A 78 12.35 11.96 -0.05
CA PRO A 78 11.56 11.07 -0.89
C PRO A 78 10.77 10.05 -0.05
N CYS A 79 9.53 9.78 -0.42
CA CYS A 79 8.67 8.80 0.25
C CYS A 79 7.60 8.26 -0.72
N TRP A 80 6.89 7.21 -0.29
CA TRP A 80 5.67 6.78 -0.95
C TRP A 80 4.48 7.54 -0.39
N GLU A 81 3.68 8.14 -1.25
CA GLU A 81 2.39 8.72 -0.91
C GLU A 81 1.33 7.63 -1.03
N LEU A 82 0.76 7.21 0.10
CA LEU A 82 -0.21 6.12 0.19
C LEU A 82 -1.60 6.71 0.46
N THR A 83 -2.46 6.71 -0.55
CA THR A 83 -3.83 7.23 -0.41
C THR A 83 -4.82 6.08 -0.30
N PRO A 84 -5.51 5.89 0.85
CA PRO A 84 -6.51 4.83 0.98
C PRO A 84 -7.73 5.15 0.10
N ILE A 85 -8.07 4.23 -0.80
CA ILE A 85 -9.21 4.33 -1.74
C ILE A 85 -10.27 3.24 -1.53
N GLY A 86 -9.95 2.19 -0.77
CA GLY A 86 -10.86 1.08 -0.47
C GLY A 86 -10.54 0.42 0.87
N PHE A 87 -11.55 -0.20 1.47
CA PHE A 87 -11.41 -0.96 2.71
C PHE A 87 -12.52 -2.02 2.82
N VAL A 88 -12.15 -3.22 3.27
CA VAL A 88 -13.06 -4.31 3.64
C VAL A 88 -12.60 -4.85 4.99
N SER A 89 -13.51 -4.97 5.97
CA SER A 89 -13.13 -5.47 7.30
C SER A 89 -12.81 -6.97 7.27
N LEU A 90 -12.01 -7.45 8.24
CA LEU A 90 -11.75 -8.89 8.38
C LEU A 90 -13.03 -9.72 8.51
N GLU A 91 -14.04 -9.20 9.20
CA GLU A 91 -15.35 -9.87 9.37
C GLU A 91 -16.06 -10.07 8.03
N GLN A 92 -16.01 -9.06 7.15
CA GLN A 92 -16.60 -9.14 5.82
C GLN A 92 -15.83 -10.10 4.91
N LEU A 93 -14.50 -10.06 4.96
CA LEU A 93 -13.65 -11.00 4.21
C LEU A 93 -13.93 -12.45 4.59
N ALA A 94 -14.04 -12.74 5.89
CA ALA A 94 -14.34 -14.08 6.39
C ALA A 94 -15.72 -14.58 5.90
N LEU A 95 -16.70 -13.68 5.78
CA LEU A 95 -18.03 -14.03 5.29
C LEU A 95 -18.01 -14.35 3.79
N GLU A 96 -17.26 -13.59 2.99
CA GLU A 96 -17.11 -13.84 1.55
C GLU A 96 -16.46 -15.20 1.29
N THR A 97 -15.42 -15.57 2.05
CA THR A 97 -14.78 -16.88 1.93
C THR A 97 -15.68 -18.04 2.36
N ALA A 98 -16.60 -17.82 3.31
CA ALA A 98 -17.48 -18.87 3.81
C ALA A 98 -18.64 -19.20 2.85
N VAL A 99 -19.00 -18.29 1.95
CA VAL A 99 -20.06 -18.51 0.95
C VAL A 99 -19.55 -19.33 -0.23
N GLU A 100 -18.25 -19.30 -0.53
CA GLU A 100 -17.66 -20.09 -1.63
C GLU A 100 -17.56 -21.60 -1.32
N ASP A 101 -17.58 -22.00 -0.03
CA ASP A 101 -17.42 -23.39 0.40
C ASP A 101 -18.75 -24.20 0.48
N ASP A 102 -19.91 -23.57 0.28
CA ASP A 102 -21.25 -24.22 0.43
C ASP A 102 -21.88 -24.64 -0.92
N ASP A 103 -21.15 -24.51 -2.04
CA ASP A 103 -21.63 -24.76 -3.41
C ASP A 103 -21.06 -26.07 -4.05
N ASP A 104 -20.55 -27.02 -3.25
CA ASP A 104 -20.02 -28.34 -3.70
C ASP A 104 -20.93 -29.54 -3.32
#